data_AF-A0A6B3C5B1-F1
#
_entry.id   AF-A0A6B3C5B1-F1
#
_cell.length_a   1.000
_cell.length_b   1.000
_cell.length_c   1.000
_cell.angle_alpha   90.00
_cell.angle_beta   90.00
_cell.angle_gamma   90.00
#
_symmetry.space_group_name_H-M   'P 1'
#
loop_
_entity.id
_entity.type
_entity.pdbx_description
1 polymer ?
#
loop_
_entity_poly.entity_id
_entity_poly.type
_entity_poly.pdbx_seq_one_letter_code
_entity_poly.pdbx_strand_id
1 'polypeptide(L)'
;MGVAAGPIRVVVAKPGVDGHDREAEVIARALRDAGMEVIYTGLHQTPEQIVGTAIQEDADAIGLSVLSGARNTLFAAVIDLLREHDAADIKVFGGAPEAITASVVEWARGTVRG
;
A
#
# COMPACT_ATOMS: atom_id res chain seq x y z
N MET A 1 -24.92 10.51 -14.76
CA MET A 1 -23.72 9.96 -15.43
C MET A 1 -22.86 9.36 -14.34
N GLY A 2 -23.01 8.07 -14.05
CA GLY A 2 -22.18 7.40 -13.05
C GLY A 2 -20.76 7.33 -13.59
N VAL A 3 -19.81 7.95 -12.90
CA VAL A 3 -18.39 7.74 -13.20
C VAL A 3 -18.15 6.28 -12.84
N ALA A 4 -17.84 5.44 -13.82
CA ALA A 4 -17.37 4.09 -13.52
C ALA A 4 -16.15 4.27 -12.60
N ALA A 5 -16.26 3.80 -11.36
CA ALA A 5 -15.19 3.95 -10.41
C ALA A 5 -13.94 3.25 -10.97
N GLY A 6 -12.82 3.98 -10.99
CA GLY A 6 -11.57 3.50 -11.57
C GLY A 6 -11.03 2.25 -10.89
N PRO A 7 -10.02 1.59 -11.48
CA PRO A 7 -9.35 0.45 -10.87
C PRO A 7 -8.84 0.81 -9.47
N ILE A 8 -8.85 -0.16 -8.55
CA ILE A 8 -8.30 0.03 -7.21
C ILE A 8 -6.80 0.33 -7.35
N ARG A 9 -6.35 1.41 -6.69
CA ARG A 9 -4.97 1.87 -6.72
C ARG A 9 -4.25 1.53 -5.42
N VAL A 10 -3.09 0.91 -5.53
CA VAL A 10 -2.31 0.45 -4.39
C VAL A 10 -0.89 0.99 -4.45
N VAL A 11 -0.46 1.66 -3.38
CA VAL A 11 0.95 1.97 -3.18
C VAL A 11 1.62 0.78 -2.51
N VAL A 12 2.67 0.23 -3.12
CA VAL A 12 3.52 -0.78 -2.49
C VAL A 12 4.79 -0.09 -2.05
N ALA A 13 5.10 -0.17 -0.75
CA ALA A 13 6.26 0.50 -0.18
C ALA A 13 7.07 -0.41 0.75
N LYS A 14 8.37 -0.11 0.81
CA LYS A 14 9.34 -0.76 1.69
C LYS A 14 10.08 0.28 2.53
N PRO A 15 9.58 0.57 3.74
CA PRO A 15 10.27 1.47 4.64
C PRO A 15 11.48 0.81 5.33
N GLY A 16 12.49 1.62 5.65
CA GLY A 16 13.71 1.17 6.34
C GLY A 16 14.78 0.63 5.40
N VAL A 17 15.88 0.09 5.95
CA VAL A 17 17.11 -0.27 5.18
C VAL A 17 17.11 -1.68 4.59
N ASP A 18 15.99 -2.43 4.68
CA ASP A 18 15.90 -3.80 4.18
C ASP A 18 16.05 -3.83 2.65
N GLY A 19 17.22 -4.23 2.16
CA GLY A 19 17.62 -4.13 0.74
C GLY A 19 17.02 -5.17 -0.22
N HIS A 20 15.96 -5.88 0.17
CA HIS A 20 15.38 -6.96 -0.65
C HIS A 20 14.23 -6.45 -1.53
N ASP A 21 14.55 -5.93 -2.71
CA ASP A 21 13.56 -5.37 -3.65
C ASP A 21 12.56 -6.40 -4.20
N ARG A 22 13.03 -7.65 -4.38
CA ARG A 22 12.28 -8.73 -5.05
C ARG A 22 10.91 -8.99 -4.46
N GLU A 23 10.76 -8.86 -3.15
CA GLU A 23 9.49 -9.10 -2.47
C GLU A 23 8.43 -8.05 -2.82
N ALA A 24 8.84 -6.79 -2.97
CA ALA A 24 7.92 -5.72 -3.36
C ALA A 24 7.54 -5.82 -4.84
N GLU A 25 8.48 -6.24 -5.70
CA GLU A 25 8.20 -6.54 -7.10
C GLU A 25 7.19 -7.69 -7.24
N VAL A 26 7.31 -8.74 -6.42
CA VAL A 26 6.35 -9.87 -6.39
C VAL A 26 4.95 -9.39 -5.99
N ILE A 27 4.84 -8.58 -4.93
CA ILE A 27 3.56 -7.98 -4.52
C ILE A 27 2.99 -7.16 -5.67
N ALA A 28 3.80 -6.27 -6.26
CA ALA A 28 3.34 -5.35 -7.28
C ALA A 28 2.85 -6.08 -8.53
N ARG A 29 3.56 -7.12 -8.96
CA ARG A 29 3.13 -7.97 -10.07
C ARG A 29 1.82 -8.68 -9.77
N ALA A 30 1.71 -9.31 -8.60
CA ALA A 30 0.51 -10.06 -8.24
C ALA A 30 -0.75 -9.17 -8.13
N LEU A 31 -0.60 -7.95 -7.60
CA LEU A 31 -1.70 -6.97 -7.53
C LEU A 31 -2.11 -6.46 -8.93
N ARG A 32 -1.15 -6.23 -9.85
CA ARG A 32 -1.45 -5.90 -11.25
C ARG A 32 -2.17 -7.04 -11.97
N ASP A 33 -1.73 -8.28 -11.75
CA ASP A 33 -2.39 -9.48 -12.30
C ASP A 33 -3.83 -9.62 -11.76
N ALA A 34 -4.13 -9.05 -10.59
CA ALA A 34 -5.48 -8.96 -10.02
C ALA A 34 -6.31 -7.76 -10.54
N GLY A 35 -5.78 -6.97 -11.48
CA GLY A 35 -6.48 -5.85 -12.13
C GLY A 35 -6.35 -4.51 -11.41
N MET A 36 -5.40 -4.37 -10.47
CA MET A 36 -5.16 -3.14 -9.72
C MET A 36 -4.12 -2.26 -10.40
N GLU A 37 -4.25 -0.95 -10.19
CA GLU A 37 -3.20 0.01 -10.50
C GLU A 37 -2.19 0.01 -9.34
N VAL A 38 -0.89 -0.10 -9.64
CA VAL A 38 0.12 -0.28 -8.60
C VAL A 38 1.28 0.68 -8.76
N ILE A 39 1.47 1.51 -7.74
CA ILE A 39 2.58 2.44 -7.61
C ILE A 39 3.60 1.82 -6.67
N TYR A 40 4.80 1.55 -7.19
CA TYR A 40 5.91 1.07 -6.39
C TYR A 40 6.81 2.24 -6.01
N THR A 41 7.01 2.48 -4.72
CA THR A 41 7.78 3.64 -4.23
C THR A 41 9.30 3.43 -4.24
N GLY A 42 9.76 2.23 -4.55
CA GLY A 42 11.16 1.84 -4.33
C GLY A 42 11.49 1.56 -2.87
N LEU A 43 12.76 1.28 -2.62
CA LEU A 43 13.31 0.96 -1.31
C LEU A 43 13.54 2.20 -0.44
N HIS A 44 13.67 1.97 0.87
CA HIS A 44 14.20 2.92 1.84
C HIS A 44 13.39 4.21 1.98
N GLN A 45 12.08 4.13 1.74
CA GLN A 45 11.19 5.27 1.87
C GLN A 45 10.88 5.55 3.35
N THR A 46 10.79 6.83 3.71
CA THR A 46 10.29 7.22 5.02
C THR A 46 8.75 7.16 5.06
N PRO A 47 8.13 7.04 6.25
CA PRO A 47 6.67 7.10 6.38
C PRO A 47 6.05 8.32 5.69
N GLU A 48 6.69 9.48 5.77
CA GLU A 48 6.22 10.74 5.15
C GLU A 48 6.24 10.64 3.62
N GLN A 49 7.28 10.04 3.04
CA GLN A 49 7.33 9.82 1.59
C GLN A 49 6.23 8.87 1.13
N ILE A 50 6.01 7.79 1.87
CA ILE A 50 4.98 6.80 1.55
C ILE A 50 3.59 7.42 1.59
N VAL A 51 3.27 8.15 2.66
CA VAL A 51 1.98 8.85 2.81
C VAL A 51 1.83 9.94 1.74
N GLY A 52 2.89 10.70 1.47
CA GLY A 52 2.91 11.70 0.41
C GLY A 52 2.57 11.11 -0.96
N THR A 53 3.17 9.97 -1.32
CA THR A 53 2.84 9.26 -2.57
C THR A 53 1.42 8.74 -2.56
N ALA A 54 0.95 8.13 -1.47
CA ALA A 54 -0.41 7.60 -1.39
C ALA A 54 -1.48 8.68 -1.60
N ILE A 55 -1.27 9.87 -1.03
CA ILE A 55 -2.19 11.00 -1.21
C ILE A 55 -2.09 11.57 -2.62
N GLN A 56 -0.88 11.79 -3.15
CA GLN A 56 -0.68 12.37 -4.48
C GLN A 56 -1.26 11.51 -5.60
N GLU A 57 -1.17 10.19 -5.44
CA GLU A 57 -1.66 9.22 -6.41
C GLU A 57 -3.15 8.90 -6.22
N ASP A 58 -3.82 9.46 -5.20
CA ASP A 58 -5.21 9.12 -4.85
C ASP A 58 -5.35 7.60 -4.65
N ALA A 59 -4.52 7.04 -3.77
CA ALA A 59 -4.43 5.61 -3.54
C ALA A 59 -5.51 5.11 -2.58
N ASP A 60 -6.03 3.92 -2.85
CA ASP A 60 -7.03 3.28 -2.00
C ASP A 60 -6.41 2.47 -0.86
N ALA A 61 -5.20 1.99 -1.10
CA ALA A 61 -4.48 1.15 -0.17
C ALA A 61 -2.96 1.36 -0.24
N ILE A 62 -2.30 1.06 0.88
CA ILE A 62 -0.85 0.97 1.01
C ILE A 62 -0.51 -0.45 1.47
N GLY A 63 0.31 -1.16 0.69
CA GLY A 63 0.97 -2.40 1.09
C GLY A 63 2.38 -2.12 1.62
N LEU A 64 2.58 -2.23 2.93
CA LEU A 64 3.88 -2.03 3.57
C LEU A 64 4.56 -3.38 3.83
N SER A 65 5.63 -3.65 3.08
CA SER A 65 6.45 -4.83 3.29
C SER A 65 7.60 -4.51 4.23
N VAL A 66 7.47 -4.89 5.51
CA VAL A 66 8.46 -4.64 6.58
C VAL A 66 8.85 -5.94 7.27
N LEU A 67 10.12 -6.33 7.11
CA LEU A 67 10.68 -7.55 7.70
C LEU A 67 11.54 -7.28 8.94
N SER A 68 12.00 -6.06 9.13
CA SER A 68 12.71 -5.65 10.34
C SER A 68 11.83 -5.60 11.59
N GLY A 69 12.47 -5.60 12.76
CA GLY A 69 11.82 -5.41 14.07
C GLY A 69 11.15 -4.03 14.24
N ALA A 70 11.36 -3.10 13.30
CA ALA A 70 10.74 -1.77 13.29
C ALA A 70 9.30 -1.75 12.75
N ARG A 71 8.75 -2.92 12.36
CA ARG A 71 7.40 -3.04 11.77
C ARG A 71 6.34 -2.22 12.50
N ASN A 72 6.16 -2.42 13.80
CA ASN A 72 5.07 -1.77 14.53
C ASN A 72 5.23 -0.24 14.55
N THR A 73 6.46 0.24 14.71
CA THR A 73 6.77 1.67 14.71
C THR A 73 6.48 2.31 13.36
N LEU A 74 6.89 1.66 12.27
CA LEU A 74 6.69 2.17 10.91
C LEU A 74 5.21 2.14 10.51
N PHE A 75 4.48 1.10 10.91
CA PHE A 75 3.02 1.04 10.71
C PHE A 75 2.29 2.15 11.46
N ALA A 76 2.62 2.34 12.75
CA ALA A 76 2.02 3.40 13.56
C ALA A 76 2.29 4.78 12.94
N ALA A 77 3.54 5.06 12.55
CA ALA A 77 3.90 6.31 11.91
C ALA A 77 3.11 6.59 10.62
N VAL A 78 2.97 5.60 9.73
CA VAL A 78 2.17 5.75 8.50
C VAL A 78 0.71 6.02 8.81
N ILE A 79 0.12 5.27 9.77
CA ILE A 79 -1.29 5.46 10.15
C ILE A 79 -1.55 6.83 10.77
N ASP A 80 -0.65 7.30 11.64
CA ASP A 80 -0.79 8.60 12.30
C ASP A 80 -0.63 9.74 11.29
N LEU A 81 0.36 9.66 10.38
CA LEU A 81 0.53 10.62 9.30
C LEU A 81 -0.68 10.66 8.35
N LEU A 82 -1.27 9.51 7.99
CA LEU A 82 -2.51 9.50 7.20
C LEU A 82 -3.64 10.25 7.89
N ARG A 83 -3.78 10.13 9.22
CA ARG A 83 -4.79 10.87 9.99
C ARG A 83 -4.50 12.36 10.04
N GLU A 84 -3.25 12.74 10.22
CA GLU A 84 -2.81 14.15 10.23
C GLU A 84 -3.09 14.86 8.90
N HIS A 85 -3.11 14.09 7.79
CA HIS A 85 -3.41 14.57 6.45
C HIS A 85 -4.85 14.33 5.98
N ASP A 86 -5.78 14.00 6.90
CA ASP A 86 -7.19 13.72 6.59
C ASP A 86 -7.40 12.58 5.55
N ALA A 87 -6.45 11.65 5.46
CA ALA A 87 -6.40 10.53 4.50
C ALA A 87 -6.55 9.16 5.19
N ALA A 88 -7.28 9.10 6.31
CA ALA A 88 -7.46 7.88 7.11
C ALA A 88 -8.37 6.83 6.44
N ASP A 89 -8.98 7.16 5.30
CA ASP A 89 -9.75 6.25 4.45
C ASP A 89 -8.85 5.29 3.66
N ILE A 90 -7.60 5.67 3.37
CA ILE A 90 -6.59 4.82 2.72
C ILE A 90 -6.26 3.62 3.63
N LYS A 91 -6.43 2.40 3.11
CA LYS A 91 -6.20 1.17 3.90
C LYS A 91 -4.74 0.76 3.94
N VAL A 92 -4.22 0.48 5.13
CA VAL A 92 -2.83 0.03 5.31
C VAL A 92 -2.77 -1.47 5.57
N PHE A 93 -2.02 -2.20 4.75
CA PHE A 93 -1.81 -3.65 4.83
C PHE A 93 -0.35 -3.97 5.10
N GLY A 94 -0.12 -5.06 5.83
CA GLY A 94 1.23 -5.45 6.25
C GLY A 94 1.47 -6.93 6.33
N GLY A 95 2.69 -7.32 6.02
CA GLY A 95 3.15 -8.70 6.18
C GLY A 95 4.18 -9.11 5.15
N ALA A 96 4.31 -10.43 4.99
CA ALA A 96 5.03 -11.02 3.88
C ALA A 96 4.29 -10.76 2.55
N PRO A 97 4.97 -10.90 1.40
CA PRO A 97 4.39 -10.66 0.08
C PRO A 97 3.02 -11.30 -0.14
N GLU A 98 2.91 -12.59 0.13
CA GLU A 98 1.69 -13.37 -0.09
C GLU A 98 0.55 -12.88 0.80
N ALA A 99 0.86 -12.50 2.05
CA ALA A 99 -0.12 -12.01 3.01
C ALA A 99 -0.65 -10.62 2.60
N ILE A 100 0.21 -9.72 2.12
CA ILE A 100 -0.20 -8.40 1.63
C ILE A 100 -1.12 -8.58 0.41
N THR A 101 -0.68 -9.36 -0.58
CA THR A 101 -1.47 -9.59 -1.80
C THR A 101 -2.83 -10.19 -1.48
N ALA A 102 -2.88 -11.25 -0.65
CA ALA A 102 -4.14 -11.89 -0.27
C ALA A 102 -5.08 -10.90 0.43
N SER A 103 -4.58 -10.16 1.43
CA SER A 103 -5.39 -9.22 2.22
C SER A 103 -5.97 -8.10 1.35
N VAL A 104 -5.16 -7.54 0.45
CA VAL A 104 -5.61 -6.47 -0.46
C VAL A 104 -6.66 -7.01 -1.43
N VAL A 105 -6.46 -8.19 -2.01
CA VAL A 105 -7.41 -8.79 -2.97
C VAL A 105 -8.73 -9.16 -2.29
N GLU A 106 -8.70 -9.73 -1.09
CA GLU A 106 -9.90 -10.05 -0.33
C GLU A 106 -10.70 -8.79 0.03
N TRP A 107 -10.00 -7.75 0.51
CA TRP A 107 -10.62 -6.46 0.78
C TRP A 107 -11.20 -5.80 -0.48
N ALA A 108 -10.47 -5.83 -1.59
CA ALA A 108 -10.90 -5.30 -2.88
C ALA A 108 -12.18 -5.97 -3.38
N ARG A 109 -12.31 -7.29 -3.23
CA ARG A 109 -13.51 -8.06 -3.62
C ARG A 109 -14.76 -7.68 -2.82
N GLY A 110 -14.58 -7.27 -1.56
CA GLY A 110 -15.67 -6.80 -0.70
C GLY A 110 -16.02 -5.33 -0.90
N THR A 111 -15.13 -4.56 -1.52
CA THR A 111 -15.32 -3.13 -1.79
C THR A 111 -16.08 -2.96 -3.11
N VAL A 112 -17.41 -2.90 -3.02
CA VAL A 112 -18.24 -2.52 -4.18
C VAL A 112 -18.05 -1.03 -4.44
N ARG A 113 -17.23 -0.67 -5.43
CA ARG A 113 -17.29 0.67 -6.02
C ARG A 113 -18.41 0.69 -7.06
N GLY A 114 -19.64 0.73 -6.58
CA GLY A 114 -20.88 0.88 -7.36
C GLY A 114 -21.33 2.33 -7.42
#